data_AF-A0A936RDW3-F1
#
_entry.id   AF-A0A936RDW3-F1
#
_cell.length_a   1.000
_cell.length_b   1.000
_cell.length_c   1.000
_cell.angle_alpha   90.00
_cell.angle_beta   90.00
_cell.angle_gamma   90.00
#
_symmetry.space_group_name_H-M   'P 1'
#
loop_
_entity.id
_entity.type
_entity.pdbx_description
1 polymer ?
#
loop_
_entity_poly.entity_id
_entity_poly.type
_entity_poly.pdbx_seq_one_letter_code
_entity_poly.pdbx_strand_id
1 'polypeptide(L)'
;MLKKIPFFLFLLVLFFCLNGSAENYGYLNVYEVTEVALITLLCMAVFFAITWLITKNYLFASLLTFFIALWNLFFGAMHDIIKSTSFLQFLQSYTVIIPVLIIINILVMRWLKKNKQLYPKLFLYLNILFLVFCITDSIVMVNKHIKFKQVKFTEPVPFDQTKVTQKPNVYFLLFDEYAGYKSLEDSFGFKNDNLYRFLKQKDFTELPTFANYDFTPFSMSSILNMQYVPGNFDKQLLTQPDVQQRFGEIRNGRYFPSLRP
;
A
#
# COMPACT_ATOMS: atom_id res chain seq x y z
N MET A 1 20.56 -16.98 24.77
CA MET A 1 20.58 -16.74 23.30
C MET A 1 20.12 -15.34 22.92
N LEU A 2 18.90 -14.92 23.31
CA LEU A 2 18.28 -13.62 22.96
C LEU A 2 19.04 -12.35 23.41
N LYS A 3 19.99 -12.45 24.35
CA LYS A 3 20.81 -11.31 24.81
C LYS A 3 21.96 -10.94 23.86
N LYS A 4 22.26 -11.80 22.87
CA LYS A 4 23.43 -11.67 22.00
C LYS A 4 23.13 -11.80 20.51
N ILE A 5 22.00 -12.37 20.13
CA ILE A 5 21.60 -12.51 18.72
C ILE A 5 20.58 -11.41 18.39
N PRO A 6 20.81 -10.58 17.35
CA PRO A 6 19.95 -9.45 17.00
C PRO A 6 18.73 -9.87 16.16
N PHE A 7 17.87 -10.76 16.68
CA PHE A 7 16.64 -11.16 15.99
C PHE A 7 15.74 -9.97 15.67
N PHE A 8 15.79 -8.91 16.47
CA PHE A 8 15.05 -7.66 16.28
C PHE A 8 15.29 -7.00 14.91
N LEU A 9 16.43 -7.25 14.24
CA LEU A 9 16.64 -6.73 12.88
C LEU A 9 15.71 -7.39 11.86
N PHE A 10 15.59 -8.71 11.94
CA PHE A 10 14.64 -9.45 11.12
C PHE A 10 13.20 -9.17 11.56
N LEU A 11 12.94 -9.20 12.87
CA LEU A 11 11.60 -8.96 13.41
C LEU A 11 11.09 -7.54 13.12
N LEU A 12 11.97 -6.55 12.99
CA LEU A 12 11.58 -5.20 12.57
C LEU A 12 10.97 -5.20 11.16
N VAL A 13 11.62 -5.87 10.20
CA VAL A 13 11.08 -5.99 8.84
C VAL A 13 9.82 -6.82 8.82
N LEU A 14 9.82 -7.94 9.54
CA LEU A 14 8.62 -8.78 9.66
C LEU A 14 7.45 -7.99 10.23
N PHE A 15 7.65 -7.24 11.30
CA PHE A 15 6.65 -6.36 11.90
C PHE A 15 6.17 -5.30 10.90
N PHE A 16 7.08 -4.61 10.22
CA PHE A 16 6.72 -3.62 9.20
C PHE A 16 5.80 -4.22 8.11
N CYS A 17 6.16 -5.38 7.58
CA CYS A 17 5.37 -6.07 6.56
C CYS A 17 4.03 -6.61 7.11
N LEU A 18 4.02 -7.16 8.33
CA LEU A 18 2.79 -7.65 8.97
C LEU A 18 1.83 -6.52 9.30
N ASN A 19 2.29 -5.44 9.92
CA ASN A 19 1.47 -4.27 10.25
C ASN A 19 0.91 -3.63 8.97
N GLY A 20 1.75 -3.42 7.95
CA GLY A 20 1.31 -2.87 6.66
C GLY A 20 0.27 -3.76 5.97
N SER A 21 0.45 -5.09 6.02
CA SER A 21 -0.54 -6.05 5.53
C SER A 21 -1.82 -6.06 6.36
N ALA A 22 -1.69 -5.84 7.67
CA ALA A 22 -2.81 -5.71 8.58
C ALA A 22 -3.68 -4.53 8.22
N GLU A 23 -3.10 -3.35 8.10
CA GLU A 23 -3.81 -2.13 7.71
C GLU A 23 -4.42 -2.25 6.30
N ASN A 24 -3.69 -2.84 5.36
CA ASN A 24 -4.07 -2.91 3.94
C ASN A 24 -4.63 -4.27 3.52
N TYR A 25 -5.32 -4.97 4.43
CA TYR A 25 -5.77 -6.34 4.16
C TYR A 25 -6.67 -6.44 2.93
N GLY A 26 -6.42 -7.42 2.07
CA GLY A 26 -7.14 -7.63 0.82
C GLY A 26 -6.67 -6.74 -0.34
N TYR A 27 -5.95 -5.65 -0.06
CA TYR A 27 -5.35 -4.81 -1.10
C TYR A 27 -4.01 -5.37 -1.58
N LEU A 28 -3.10 -5.63 -0.64
CA LEU A 28 -1.74 -6.10 -0.94
C LEU A 28 -1.72 -7.59 -1.27
N ASN A 29 -0.98 -7.96 -2.33
CA ASN A 29 -0.73 -9.36 -2.63
C ASN A 29 0.42 -9.90 -1.77
N VAL A 30 0.35 -11.18 -1.39
CA VAL A 30 1.40 -11.84 -0.58
C VAL A 30 2.76 -11.77 -1.27
N TYR A 31 2.78 -11.86 -2.60
CA TYR A 31 3.98 -11.73 -3.41
C TYR A 31 4.63 -10.35 -3.26
N GLU A 32 3.86 -9.26 -3.41
CA GLU A 32 4.34 -7.88 -3.28
C GLU A 32 4.94 -7.63 -1.89
N VAL A 33 4.24 -8.07 -0.84
CA VAL A 33 4.71 -7.92 0.54
C VAL A 33 6.02 -8.69 0.77
N THR A 34 6.12 -9.90 0.22
CA THR A 34 7.32 -10.74 0.35
C THR A 34 8.50 -10.14 -0.42
N GLU A 35 8.27 -9.61 -1.62
CA GLU A 35 9.29 -8.93 -2.41
C GLU A 35 9.85 -7.72 -1.66
N VAL A 36 8.97 -6.85 -1.14
CA VAL A 36 9.37 -5.70 -0.32
C VAL A 36 10.13 -6.14 0.94
N ALA A 37 9.68 -7.22 1.60
CA ALA A 37 10.36 -7.76 2.77
C ALA A 37 11.79 -8.21 2.44
N LEU A 38 11.98 -8.93 1.34
CA LEU A 38 13.28 -9.44 0.91
C LEU A 38 14.24 -8.31 0.54
N ILE A 39 13.77 -7.33 -0.23
CA ILE A 39 14.57 -6.15 -0.59
C ILE A 39 14.96 -5.37 0.66
N THR A 40 14.02 -5.16 1.59
CA THR A 40 14.28 -4.45 2.84
C THR A 40 15.28 -5.18 3.72
N LEU A 41 15.14 -6.51 3.86
CA LEU A 41 16.09 -7.35 4.60
C LEU A 41 17.48 -7.29 3.97
N LEU A 42 17.58 -7.32 2.64
CA LEU A 42 18.85 -7.21 1.93
C LEU A 42 19.52 -5.85 2.19
N CYS A 43 18.77 -4.75 2.05
CA CYS A 43 19.27 -3.41 2.34
C CYS A 43 19.74 -3.27 3.79
N MET A 44 18.96 -3.79 4.75
CA MET A 44 19.33 -3.79 6.16
C MET A 44 20.56 -4.66 6.44
N ALA A 45 20.69 -5.81 5.78
CA ALA A 45 21.85 -6.69 5.94
C ALA A 45 23.14 -6.04 5.40
N VAL A 46 23.07 -5.39 4.23
CA VAL A 46 24.18 -4.63 3.66
C VAL A 46 24.57 -3.47 4.58
N PHE A 47 23.59 -2.70 5.06
CA PHE A 47 23.86 -1.59 5.98
C PHE A 47 24.45 -2.07 7.32
N PHE A 48 23.94 -3.18 7.85
CA PHE A 48 24.51 -3.83 9.04
C PHE A 48 25.96 -4.27 8.80
N ALA A 49 26.26 -4.89 7.65
CA ALA A 49 27.61 -5.31 7.30
C ALA A 49 28.57 -4.10 7.23
N ILE A 50 28.17 -3.01 6.57
CA ILE A 50 28.96 -1.77 6.48
C ILE A 50 29.22 -1.20 7.88
N THR A 51 28.18 -1.04 8.70
CA THR A 51 28.33 -0.50 10.06
C THR A 51 29.16 -1.40 10.95
N TRP A 52 29.06 -2.72 10.79
CA TRP A 52 29.88 -3.69 11.50
C TRP A 52 31.35 -3.61 11.09
N LEU A 53 31.67 -3.51 9.80
CA LEU A 53 33.04 -3.37 9.31
C LEU A 53 33.72 -2.10 9.83
N ILE A 54 32.99 -0.98 9.88
CA ILE A 54 33.51 0.31 10.36
C ILE A 54 33.73 0.28 11.87
N THR A 55 32.76 -0.24 12.63
CA THR A 55 32.76 -0.15 14.10
C THR A 55 33.48 -1.32 14.77
N LYS A 56 33.67 -2.42 14.05
CA LYS A 56 34.23 -3.70 14.50
C LYS A 56 33.55 -4.26 15.77
N ASN A 57 32.33 -3.81 16.06
CA ASN A 57 31.55 -4.22 17.22
C ASN A 57 30.15 -4.62 16.77
N TYR A 58 29.90 -5.92 16.72
CA TYR A 58 28.66 -6.47 16.18
C TYR A 58 27.43 -6.02 17.00
N LEU A 59 27.54 -5.91 18.33
CA LEU A 59 26.43 -5.50 19.20
C LEU A 59 26.03 -4.05 18.91
N PHE A 60 27.03 -3.18 18.83
CA PHE A 60 26.83 -1.76 18.54
C PHE A 60 26.27 -1.55 17.13
N ALA A 61 26.86 -2.22 16.12
CA ALA A 61 26.42 -2.14 14.73
C ALA A 61 24.96 -2.60 14.56
N SER A 62 24.56 -3.66 15.27
CA SER A 62 23.17 -4.16 15.22
C SER A 62 22.19 -3.13 15.78
N LEU A 63 22.48 -2.54 16.94
CA LEU A 63 21.61 -1.53 17.56
C LEU A 63 21.53 -0.26 16.71
N LEU A 64 22.68 0.20 16.19
CA LEU A 64 22.70 1.39 15.33
C LEU A 64 21.88 1.15 14.05
N THR A 65 22.06 -0.01 13.42
CA THR A 65 21.28 -0.41 12.24
C THR A 65 19.78 -0.44 12.55
N PHE A 66 19.39 -1.01 13.70
CA PHE A 66 18.00 -1.04 14.13
C PHE A 66 17.39 0.36 14.28
N PHE A 67 18.04 1.27 15.01
CA PHE A 67 17.49 2.60 15.23
C PHE A 67 17.37 3.39 13.93
N ILE A 68 18.38 3.31 13.06
CA ILE A 68 18.32 3.97 11.75
C ILE A 68 17.20 3.38 10.89
N ALA A 69 17.11 2.05 10.82
CA ALA A 69 16.08 1.36 10.04
C ALA A 69 14.66 1.66 10.56
N LEU A 70 14.47 1.71 11.89
CA LEU A 70 13.19 2.02 12.52
C LEU A 70 12.63 3.35 12.02
N TRP A 71 13.45 4.41 12.01
CA TRP A 71 13.02 5.72 11.53
C TRP A 71 12.69 5.72 10.04
N ASN A 72 13.44 4.97 9.23
CA ASN A 72 13.23 4.93 7.78
C ASN A 72 11.97 4.15 7.40
N LEU A 73 11.75 2.98 8.01
CA LEU A 73 10.57 2.15 7.71
C LEU A 73 9.28 2.82 8.16
N PHE A 74 9.28 3.52 9.29
CA PHE A 74 8.10 4.18 9.85
C PHE A 74 8.06 5.68 9.57
N PHE A 75 8.86 6.17 8.62
CA PHE A 75 8.94 7.60 8.30
C PHE A 75 7.58 8.19 7.91
N GLY A 76 6.80 7.48 7.08
CA GLY A 76 5.48 7.94 6.63
C GLY A 76 4.51 8.14 7.79
N ALA A 77 4.31 7.11 8.62
CA ALA A 77 3.43 7.18 9.79
C ALA A 77 3.84 8.31 10.75
N MET A 78 5.15 8.50 10.97
CA MET A 78 5.63 9.60 11.79
C MET A 78 5.38 10.97 11.17
N HIS A 79 5.59 11.11 9.87
CA HIS A 79 5.36 12.35 9.15
C HIS A 79 3.89 12.76 9.21
N ASP A 80 2.98 11.78 9.13
CA ASP A 80 1.54 12.02 9.27
C ASP A 80 1.14 12.44 10.68
N ILE A 81 1.76 11.86 11.72
CA ILE A 81 1.59 12.34 13.12
C ILE A 81 2.11 13.77 13.28
N ILE A 82 3.24 14.11 12.66
CA ILE A 82 3.80 15.46 12.69
C ILE A 82 2.84 16.47 12.04
N LYS A 83 2.23 16.11 10.90
CA LYS A 83 1.26 16.97 10.21
C LYS A 83 -0.02 17.18 11.01
N SER A 84 -0.50 16.15 11.72
CA SER A 84 -1.74 16.25 12.51
C SER A 84 -1.55 16.97 13.84
N THR A 85 -0.31 17.15 14.30
CA THR A 85 0.02 17.79 15.59
C THR A 85 0.48 19.23 15.38
N SER A 86 -0.36 20.21 15.75
CA SER A 86 -0.10 21.65 15.52
C SER A 86 1.27 22.16 16.01
N PHE A 87 1.73 21.71 17.19
CA PHE A 87 3.04 22.11 17.73
C PHE A 87 4.25 21.57 16.93
N LEU A 88 4.10 20.46 16.20
CA LEU A 88 5.18 19.84 15.43
C LEU A 88 5.20 20.28 13.96
N GLN A 89 4.27 21.13 13.54
CA GLN A 89 4.07 21.49 12.14
C GLN A 89 5.33 22.07 11.46
N PHE A 90 6.24 22.71 12.20
CA PHE A 90 7.51 23.18 11.66
C PHE A 90 8.43 22.05 11.15
N LEU A 91 8.27 20.82 11.67
CA LEU A 91 8.98 19.61 11.24
C LEU A 91 8.36 18.97 9.99
N GLN A 92 7.22 19.46 9.49
CA GLN A 92 6.58 18.85 8.30
C GLN A 92 7.45 18.98 7.04
N SER A 93 8.31 20.00 6.99
CA SER A 93 9.17 20.24 5.83
C SER A 93 10.32 19.23 5.78
N TYR A 94 10.52 18.62 4.61
CA TYR A 94 11.65 17.71 4.37
C TYR A 94 13.01 18.37 4.65
N THR A 95 13.13 19.66 4.37
CA THR A 95 14.34 20.46 4.64
C THR A 95 14.67 20.56 6.13
N VAL A 96 13.67 20.41 7.01
CA VAL A 96 13.84 20.48 8.46
C VAL A 96 13.96 19.09 9.08
N ILE A 97 13.07 18.15 8.70
CA ILE A 97 13.02 16.83 9.34
C ILE A 97 14.25 15.97 9.04
N ILE A 98 14.82 16.07 7.84
CA ILE A 98 15.98 15.26 7.45
C ILE A 98 17.21 15.64 8.31
N PRO A 99 17.61 16.91 8.45
CA PRO A 99 18.67 17.31 9.38
C PRO A 99 18.40 16.88 10.82
N VAL A 100 17.15 17.01 11.30
CA VAL A 100 16.76 16.59 12.66
C VAL A 100 16.98 15.09 12.85
N LEU A 101 16.57 14.26 11.90
CA LEU A 101 16.80 12.81 11.94
C LEU A 101 18.29 12.47 11.93
N ILE A 102 19.12 13.17 11.16
CA ILE A 102 20.58 13.00 11.17
C ILE A 102 21.14 13.30 12.57
N ILE A 103 20.74 14.43 13.17
CA ILE A 103 21.16 14.82 14.52
C ILE A 103 20.74 13.75 15.54
N ILE A 104 19.49 13.28 15.50
CA ILE A 104 18.98 12.22 16.39
C ILE A 104 19.83 10.95 16.25
N ASN A 105 20.15 10.52 15.02
CA ASN A 105 20.98 9.35 14.80
C ASN A 105 22.40 9.52 15.35
N ILE A 106 22.99 10.71 15.23
CA ILE A 106 24.29 11.02 15.85
C ILE A 106 24.20 10.96 17.38
N LEU A 107 23.14 11.50 17.99
CA LEU A 107 22.93 11.46 19.44
C LEU A 107 22.77 10.03 19.94
N VAL A 108 21.95 9.21 19.26
CA VAL A 108 21.78 7.79 19.56
C VAL A 108 23.11 7.05 19.45
N MET A 109 23.88 7.30 18.39
CA MET A 109 25.20 6.70 18.20
C MET A 109 26.15 7.02 19.36
N ARG A 110 26.22 8.30 19.78
CA ARG A 110 27.08 8.73 20.91
C ARG A 110 26.61 8.12 22.23
N TRP A 111 25.30 8.10 22.47
CA TRP A 111 24.72 7.48 23.66
C TRP A 111 25.00 5.97 23.74
N LEU A 112 24.84 5.24 22.63
CA LEU A 112 25.15 3.82 22.55
C LEU A 112 26.65 3.55 22.77
N LYS A 113 27.55 4.38 22.24
CA LYS A 113 29.00 4.23 22.49
C LYS A 113 29.36 4.41 23.96
N LYS A 114 28.69 5.33 24.67
CA LYS A 114 28.90 5.60 26.09
C LYS A 114 28.39 4.47 27.00
N ASN A 115 27.30 3.80 26.61
CA ASN A 115 26.57 2.87 27.47
C ASN A 115 26.67 1.40 27.03
N LYS A 116 27.88 0.88 26.80
CA LYS A 116 28.13 -0.48 26.31
C LYS A 116 27.52 -1.58 27.18
N GLN A 117 27.44 -1.36 28.49
CA GLN A 117 26.83 -2.26 29.47
C GLN A 117 25.34 -2.50 29.23
N LEU A 118 24.66 -1.63 28.48
CA LEU A 118 23.23 -1.76 28.18
C LEU A 118 22.95 -2.68 26.98
N TYR A 119 23.95 -3.03 26.15
CA TYR A 119 23.69 -3.79 24.92
C TYR A 119 22.93 -5.09 25.18
N PRO A 120 23.31 -5.96 26.14
CA PRO A 120 22.59 -7.21 26.36
C PRO A 120 21.16 -7.00 26.85
N LYS A 121 20.90 -5.90 27.58
CA LYS A 121 19.56 -5.53 28.06
C LYS A 121 18.69 -5.04 26.90
N LEU A 122 19.23 -4.16 26.05
CA LEU A 122 18.54 -3.66 24.85
C LEU A 122 18.24 -4.79 23.87
N PHE A 123 19.19 -5.70 23.63
CA PHE A 123 18.98 -6.87 22.78
C PHE A 123 17.81 -7.72 23.26
N LEU A 124 17.78 -8.04 24.56
CA LEU A 124 16.69 -8.81 25.14
C LEU A 124 15.35 -8.08 24.99
N TYR A 125 15.33 -6.80 25.36
CA TYR A 125 14.14 -5.97 25.29
C TYR A 125 13.58 -5.88 23.86
N LEU A 126 14.40 -5.50 22.88
CA LEU A 126 13.98 -5.35 21.49
C LEU A 126 13.53 -6.68 20.88
N ASN A 127 14.24 -7.77 21.16
CA ASN A 127 13.83 -9.09 20.69
C ASN A 127 12.44 -9.49 21.22
N ILE A 128 12.19 -9.28 22.52
CA ILE A 128 10.89 -9.59 23.13
C ILE A 128 9.81 -8.65 22.60
N LEU A 129 10.09 -7.34 22.53
CA LEU A 129 9.14 -6.33 22.08
C LEU A 129 8.64 -6.63 20.65
N PHE A 130 9.56 -6.81 19.70
CA PHE A 130 9.18 -7.06 18.31
C PHE A 130 8.60 -8.44 18.09
N LEU A 131 8.97 -9.43 18.91
CA LEU A 131 8.30 -10.73 18.89
C LEU A 131 6.84 -10.59 19.30
N VAL A 132 6.56 -9.85 20.39
CA VAL A 132 5.19 -9.57 20.83
C VAL A 132 4.42 -8.82 19.75
N PHE A 133 5.00 -7.77 19.14
CA PHE A 133 4.35 -7.04 18.04
C PHE A 133 4.05 -7.91 16.82
N CYS A 134 4.98 -8.78 16.40
CA CYS A 134 4.72 -9.71 15.30
C CYS A 134 3.59 -10.70 15.64
N ILE A 135 3.51 -11.16 16.89
CA ILE A 135 2.45 -12.06 17.35
C ILE A 135 1.10 -11.32 17.34
N THR A 136 1.03 -10.09 17.85
CA THR A 136 -0.22 -9.32 17.85
C THR A 136 -0.73 -9.07 16.45
N ASP A 137 0.14 -8.68 15.51
CA ASP A 137 -0.25 -8.41 14.13
C ASP A 137 -0.64 -9.69 13.39
N SER A 138 0.03 -10.80 13.69
CA SER A 138 -0.37 -12.12 13.17
C SER A 138 -1.77 -12.50 13.63
N ILE A 139 -2.12 -12.25 14.89
CA ILE A 139 -3.48 -12.48 15.42
C ILE A 139 -4.49 -11.56 14.71
N VAL A 140 -4.17 -10.28 14.55
CA VAL A 140 -5.02 -9.34 13.79
C VAL A 140 -5.22 -9.82 12.36
N MET A 141 -4.16 -10.32 11.72
CA MET A 141 -4.22 -10.85 10.37
C MET A 141 -5.11 -12.07 10.23
N VAL A 142 -4.97 -13.04 11.14
CA VAL A 142 -5.85 -14.22 11.17
C VAL A 142 -7.29 -13.80 11.41
N ASN A 143 -7.55 -12.89 12.34
CA ASN A 143 -8.89 -12.36 12.61
C ASN A 143 -9.49 -11.66 11.38
N LYS A 144 -8.69 -10.85 10.66
CA LYS A 144 -9.11 -10.22 9.41
C LYS A 144 -9.40 -11.26 8.35
N HIS A 145 -8.55 -12.28 8.18
CA HIS A 145 -8.79 -13.36 7.24
C HIS A 145 -10.09 -14.12 7.50
N ILE A 146 -10.37 -14.47 8.76
CA ILE A 146 -11.60 -15.16 9.16
C ILE A 146 -12.85 -14.30 8.90
N LYS A 147 -12.76 -13.00 9.19
CA LYS A 147 -13.87 -12.05 9.00
C LYS A 147 -14.02 -11.58 7.55
N PHE A 148 -12.97 -11.70 6.74
CA PHE A 148 -12.96 -11.22 5.38
C PHE A 148 -13.89 -12.08 4.53
N LYS A 149 -15.10 -11.57 4.33
CA LYS A 149 -16.01 -12.10 3.32
C LYS A 149 -15.46 -11.68 1.97
N GLN A 150 -14.79 -12.60 1.28
CA GLN A 150 -14.49 -12.40 -0.13
C GLN A 150 -15.77 -11.98 -0.83
N VAL A 151 -15.68 -10.93 -1.66
CA VAL A 151 -16.77 -10.57 -2.54
C VAL A 151 -16.87 -11.67 -3.59
N LYS A 152 -17.72 -12.65 -3.31
CA LYS A 152 -18.08 -13.73 -4.23
C LYS A 152 -19.37 -13.29 -4.91
N PHE A 153 -19.33 -13.10 -6.22
CA PHE A 153 -20.56 -13.05 -6.99
C PHE A 153 -21.12 -14.47 -7.03
N THR A 154 -22.21 -14.69 -6.31
CA THR A 154 -22.81 -16.02 -6.11
C THR A 154 -23.33 -16.63 -7.41
N GLU A 155 -23.58 -15.81 -8.43
CA GLU A 155 -24.10 -16.28 -9.72
C GLU A 155 -23.27 -15.72 -10.87
N PRO A 156 -22.46 -16.56 -11.56
CA PRO A 156 -21.90 -16.17 -12.85
C PRO A 156 -23.05 -15.78 -13.78
N VAL A 157 -22.82 -14.78 -14.63
CA VAL A 157 -23.86 -14.43 -15.62
C VAL A 157 -24.09 -15.66 -16.50
N PRO A 158 -25.36 -16.12 -16.64
CA PRO A 158 -25.66 -17.27 -17.47
C PRO A 158 -25.17 -16.99 -18.90
N PHE A 159 -24.09 -17.67 -19.27
CA PHE A 159 -23.45 -17.53 -20.56
C PHE A 159 -23.48 -18.88 -21.27
N ASP A 160 -24.32 -18.96 -22.30
CA ASP A 160 -24.44 -20.17 -23.11
C ASP A 160 -23.41 -20.12 -24.24
N GLN A 161 -22.27 -20.75 -23.99
CA GLN A 161 -21.16 -20.79 -24.95
C GLN A 161 -21.54 -21.51 -26.25
N THR A 162 -22.57 -22.36 -26.24
CA THR A 162 -23.05 -23.07 -27.44
C THR A 162 -23.73 -22.15 -28.45
N LYS A 163 -24.24 -20.99 -27.99
CA LYS A 163 -24.84 -19.96 -28.85
C LYS A 163 -23.81 -19.06 -29.53
N VAL A 164 -22.52 -19.19 -29.20
CA VAL A 164 -21.46 -18.36 -29.76
C VAL A 164 -21.08 -18.87 -31.15
N THR A 165 -21.65 -18.25 -32.18
CA THR A 165 -21.35 -18.58 -33.60
C THR A 165 -20.19 -17.75 -34.18
N GLN A 166 -19.90 -16.59 -33.58
CA GLN A 166 -18.84 -15.68 -34.00
C GLN A 166 -18.09 -15.14 -32.78
N LYS A 167 -16.79 -14.87 -32.93
CA LYS A 167 -15.91 -14.33 -31.88
C LYS A 167 -15.18 -13.08 -32.39
N PRO A 168 -15.88 -11.95 -32.57
CA PRO A 168 -15.22 -10.71 -32.94
C PRO A 168 -14.29 -10.22 -31.81
N ASN A 169 -13.23 -9.53 -32.19
CA ASN A 169 -12.41 -8.82 -31.21
C ASN A 169 -13.18 -7.61 -30.68
N VAL A 170 -13.24 -7.46 -29.35
CA VAL A 170 -13.88 -6.33 -28.68
C VAL A 170 -12.79 -5.52 -27.98
N TYR A 171 -12.71 -4.24 -28.30
CA TYR A 171 -11.77 -3.31 -27.69
C TYR A 171 -12.52 -2.37 -26.76
N PHE A 172 -12.16 -2.39 -25.47
CA PHE A 172 -12.65 -1.43 -24.48
C PHE A 172 -11.53 -0.45 -24.16
N LEU A 173 -11.67 0.79 -24.63
CA LEU A 173 -10.70 1.86 -24.39
C LEU A 173 -11.19 2.72 -23.23
N LEU A 174 -10.44 2.70 -22.13
CA LEU A 174 -10.74 3.48 -20.93
C LEU A 174 -9.58 4.43 -20.66
N PHE A 175 -9.89 5.72 -20.55
CA PHE A 175 -8.93 6.78 -20.27
C PHE A 175 -9.09 7.22 -18.82
N ASP A 176 -8.00 7.16 -18.05
CA ASP A 176 -8.02 7.56 -16.64
C ASP A 176 -8.08 9.09 -16.52
N GLU A 177 -8.91 9.57 -15.58
CA GLU A 177 -9.16 11.00 -15.30
C GLU A 177 -9.56 11.88 -16.52
N TYR A 178 -9.95 11.28 -17.66
CA TYR A 178 -10.39 12.05 -18.82
C TYR A 178 -11.81 12.57 -18.65
N ALA A 179 -11.93 13.89 -18.46
CA ALA A 179 -13.21 14.54 -18.11
C ALA A 179 -14.28 14.52 -19.23
N GLY A 180 -13.89 14.23 -20.48
CA GLY A 180 -14.78 14.30 -21.64
C GLY A 180 -14.90 15.71 -22.22
N TYR A 181 -15.36 15.82 -23.47
CA TYR A 181 -15.41 17.07 -24.24
C TYR A 181 -16.14 18.18 -23.49
N LYS A 182 -17.36 17.91 -23.05
CA LYS A 182 -18.22 18.89 -22.37
C LYS A 182 -17.57 19.42 -21.08
N SER A 183 -17.05 18.54 -20.23
CA SER A 183 -16.42 18.96 -18.97
C SER A 183 -15.13 19.75 -19.20
N LEU A 184 -14.34 19.38 -20.23
CA LEU A 184 -13.14 20.12 -20.62
C LEU A 184 -13.48 21.53 -21.10
N GLU A 185 -14.54 21.67 -21.89
CA GLU A 185 -15.01 22.96 -22.37
C GLU A 185 -15.57 23.80 -21.21
N ASP A 186 -16.50 23.25 -20.43
CA ASP A 186 -17.25 23.96 -19.40
C ASP A 186 -16.37 24.36 -18.20
N SER A 187 -15.44 23.50 -17.78
CA SER A 187 -14.65 23.70 -16.55
C SER A 187 -13.25 24.27 -16.81
N PHE A 188 -12.68 24.03 -17.99
CA PHE A 188 -11.30 24.40 -18.30
C PHE A 188 -11.16 25.31 -19.52
N GLY A 189 -12.25 25.62 -20.24
CA GLY A 189 -12.21 26.41 -21.46
C GLY A 189 -11.42 25.76 -22.60
N PHE A 190 -11.18 24.45 -22.52
CA PHE A 190 -10.36 23.70 -23.46
C PHE A 190 -11.22 22.77 -24.32
N LYS A 191 -10.98 22.75 -25.63
CA LYS A 191 -11.66 21.84 -26.56
C LYS A 191 -10.68 20.86 -27.18
N ASN A 192 -10.95 19.57 -27.05
CA ASN A 192 -10.12 18.52 -27.63
C ASN A 192 -10.59 18.10 -29.03
N ASP A 193 -10.84 19.07 -29.91
CA ASP A 193 -11.44 18.85 -31.24
C ASP A 193 -10.71 17.81 -32.07
N ASN A 194 -9.39 17.76 -31.98
CA ASN A 194 -8.56 16.84 -32.77
C ASN A 194 -8.90 15.37 -32.46
N LEU A 195 -9.06 15.03 -31.18
CA LEU A 195 -9.42 13.68 -30.76
C LEU A 195 -10.82 13.31 -31.24
N TYR A 196 -11.81 14.19 -31.06
CA TYR A 196 -13.20 13.90 -31.43
C TYR A 196 -13.41 13.83 -32.94
N ARG A 197 -12.73 14.68 -33.72
CA ARG A 197 -12.71 14.57 -35.19
C ARG A 197 -12.10 13.24 -35.63
N PHE A 198 -11.00 12.82 -35.02
CA PHE A 198 -10.38 11.53 -35.29
C PHE A 198 -11.33 10.36 -34.98
N LEU A 199 -11.96 10.36 -33.80
CA LEU A 199 -12.91 9.32 -33.39
C LEU A 199 -14.12 9.25 -34.35
N LYS A 200 -14.68 10.41 -34.72
CA LYS A 200 -15.79 10.48 -35.70
C LYS A 200 -15.40 9.95 -37.09
N GLN A 201 -14.17 10.20 -37.54
CA GLN A 201 -13.63 9.63 -38.79
C GLN A 201 -13.42 8.11 -38.71
N LYS A 202 -13.36 7.54 -37.50
CA LYS A 202 -13.32 6.10 -37.23
C LYS A 202 -14.70 5.54 -36.88
N ASP A 203 -15.77 6.27 -37.25
CA ASP A 203 -17.17 5.91 -37.04
C ASP A 203 -17.59 5.76 -35.56
N PHE A 204 -16.84 6.35 -34.63
CA PHE A 204 -17.29 6.46 -33.24
C PHE A 204 -18.37 7.52 -33.10
N THR A 205 -19.38 7.21 -32.29
CA THR A 205 -20.46 8.14 -31.93
C THR A 205 -20.29 8.58 -30.48
N GLU A 206 -20.35 9.88 -30.24
CA GLU A 206 -20.43 10.43 -28.89
C GLU A 206 -21.87 10.30 -28.36
N LEU A 207 -22.00 9.81 -27.13
CA LEU A 207 -23.29 9.67 -26.43
C LEU A 207 -23.33 10.59 -25.21
N PRO A 208 -24.50 11.11 -24.81
CA PRO A 208 -24.66 11.94 -23.63
C PRO A 208 -24.62 11.09 -22.36
N THR A 209 -23.46 10.53 -22.04
CA THR A 209 -23.24 9.63 -20.90
C THR A 209 -22.42 10.31 -19.81
N PHE A 210 -22.54 9.81 -18.58
CA PHE A 210 -21.75 10.22 -17.43
C PHE A 210 -21.22 8.98 -16.70
N ALA A 211 -20.12 9.13 -15.97
CA ALA A 211 -19.62 8.05 -15.13
C ALA A 211 -20.55 7.81 -13.94
N ASN A 212 -20.77 6.55 -13.57
CA ASN A 212 -21.59 6.20 -12.40
C ASN A 212 -20.96 6.66 -11.08
N TYR A 213 -19.63 6.76 -11.05
CA TYR A 213 -18.83 7.13 -9.89
C TYR A 213 -17.64 7.97 -10.34
N ASP A 214 -17.25 8.93 -9.52
CA ASP A 214 -16.15 9.88 -9.70
C ASP A 214 -14.82 9.37 -9.12
N PHE A 215 -14.78 8.13 -8.64
CA PHE A 215 -13.58 7.51 -8.09
C PHE A 215 -13.28 6.16 -8.75
N THR A 216 -12.03 5.98 -9.21
CA THR A 216 -11.61 4.85 -10.07
C THR A 216 -11.98 3.47 -9.52
N PRO A 217 -11.77 3.13 -8.23
CA PRO A 217 -12.13 1.81 -7.72
C PRO A 217 -13.64 1.54 -7.80
N PHE A 218 -14.47 2.56 -7.59
CA PHE A 218 -15.93 2.44 -7.65
C PHE A 218 -16.41 2.33 -9.10
N SER A 219 -15.88 3.17 -9.99
CA SER A 219 -16.19 3.13 -11.42
C SER A 219 -15.80 1.78 -12.03
N MET A 220 -14.57 1.32 -11.77
CA MET A 220 -14.08 0.03 -12.26
C MET A 220 -14.83 -1.16 -11.69
N SER A 221 -15.16 -1.15 -10.40
CA SER A 221 -16.02 -2.19 -9.82
C SER A 221 -17.37 -2.24 -10.52
N SER A 222 -17.98 -1.08 -10.78
CA SER A 222 -19.28 -1.01 -11.45
C SER A 222 -19.23 -1.52 -12.90
N ILE A 223 -18.22 -1.08 -13.67
CA ILE A 223 -18.01 -1.48 -15.06
C ILE A 223 -17.80 -3.01 -15.16
N LEU A 224 -16.86 -3.55 -14.37
CA LEU A 224 -16.46 -4.96 -14.45
C LEU A 224 -17.52 -5.93 -13.92
N ASN A 225 -18.49 -5.42 -13.16
CA ASN A 225 -19.59 -6.22 -12.62
C ASN A 225 -20.94 -5.90 -13.27
N MET A 226 -21.00 -4.91 -14.18
CA MET A 226 -22.22 -4.38 -14.82
C MET A 226 -23.35 -4.11 -13.82
N GLN A 227 -23.01 -3.56 -12.66
CA GLN A 227 -23.97 -3.22 -11.61
C GLN A 227 -23.50 -1.98 -10.87
N TYR A 228 -24.45 -1.25 -10.28
CA TYR A 228 -24.09 -0.20 -9.34
C TYR A 228 -23.40 -0.82 -8.12
N VAL A 229 -22.40 -0.11 -7.59
CA VAL A 229 -21.79 -0.43 -6.31
C VAL A 229 -22.88 -0.38 -5.22
N PRO A 230 -23.00 -1.41 -4.37
CA PRO A 230 -23.96 -1.41 -3.27
C PRO A 230 -23.82 -0.14 -2.42
N GLY A 231 -24.94 0.46 -2.00
CA GLY A 231 -24.95 1.68 -1.17
C GLY A 231 -24.51 1.47 0.28
N ASN A 232 -23.54 0.60 0.53
CA ASN A 232 -23.03 0.23 1.85
C ASN A 232 -21.87 1.12 2.34
N PHE A 233 -21.77 2.34 1.83
CA PHE A 233 -20.71 3.30 2.11
C PHE A 233 -21.27 4.73 2.13
N ASP A 234 -20.60 5.63 2.84
CA ASP A 234 -20.90 7.06 2.82
C ASP A 234 -20.13 7.74 1.67
N LYS A 235 -20.85 8.40 0.76
CA LYS A 235 -20.25 9.11 -0.38
C LYS A 235 -19.40 10.30 0.04
N GLN A 236 -19.69 10.92 1.18
CA GLN A 236 -18.95 12.09 1.69
C GLN A 236 -17.74 11.69 2.54
N LEU A 237 -17.73 10.45 3.04
CA LEU A 237 -16.77 9.94 4.01
C LEU A 237 -16.31 8.54 3.62
N LEU A 238 -15.64 8.44 2.47
CA LEU A 238 -15.06 7.19 2.01
C LEU A 238 -13.96 6.73 2.98
N THR A 239 -14.10 5.51 3.48
CA THR A 239 -13.10 4.88 4.35
C THR A 239 -12.21 3.93 3.55
N GLN A 240 -11.02 3.65 4.07
CA GLN A 240 -10.10 2.68 3.44
C GLN A 240 -10.75 1.30 3.21
N PRO A 241 -11.56 0.73 4.14
CA PRO A 241 -12.35 -0.48 3.89
C PRO A 241 -13.27 -0.40 2.67
N ASP A 242 -13.93 0.74 2.42
CA ASP A 242 -14.84 0.90 1.28
C ASP A 242 -14.07 0.74 -0.04
N VAL A 243 -12.89 1.35 -0.11
CA VAL A 243 -11.98 1.27 -1.27
C VAL A 243 -11.43 -0.15 -1.44
N GLN A 244 -10.99 -0.77 -0.35
CA GLN A 244 -10.48 -2.15 -0.36
C GLN A 244 -11.55 -3.14 -0.85
N GLN A 245 -12.81 -2.95 -0.47
CA GLN A 245 -13.92 -3.75 -0.96
C GLN A 245 -14.05 -3.65 -2.49
N ARG A 246 -13.93 -2.45 -3.06
CA ARG A 246 -13.98 -2.23 -4.52
C ARG A 246 -12.86 -2.95 -5.25
N PHE A 247 -11.64 -2.93 -4.72
CA PHE A 247 -10.53 -3.69 -5.31
C PHE A 247 -10.77 -5.21 -5.27
N GLY A 248 -11.45 -5.70 -4.23
CA GLY A 248 -11.92 -7.09 -4.17
C GLY A 248 -12.95 -7.42 -5.26
N GLU A 249 -13.90 -6.52 -5.50
CA GLU A 249 -14.92 -6.66 -6.57
C GLU A 249 -14.32 -6.59 -7.98
N ILE A 250 -13.29 -5.76 -8.19
CA ILE A 250 -12.54 -5.68 -9.43
C ILE A 250 -11.81 -7.00 -9.69
N ARG A 251 -11.08 -7.52 -8.69
CA ARG A 251 -10.29 -8.76 -8.81
C ARG A 251 -11.15 -9.97 -9.12
N ASN A 252 -12.34 -10.01 -8.53
CA ASN A 252 -13.30 -11.10 -8.67
C ASN A 252 -14.43 -10.75 -9.63
N GLY A 253 -14.19 -9.87 -10.61
CA GLY A 253 -15.22 -9.37 -11.53
C GLY A 253 -16.11 -10.48 -12.10
N ARG A 254 -17.44 -10.29 -12.06
CA ARG A 254 -18.46 -11.30 -12.36
C ARG A 254 -18.29 -12.01 -13.70
N TYR A 255 -17.69 -11.32 -14.68
CA TYR A 255 -17.53 -11.82 -16.06
C TYR A 255 -16.14 -12.40 -16.35
N PHE A 256 -15.16 -12.23 -15.46
CA PHE A 256 -13.82 -12.79 -15.67
C PHE A 256 -13.81 -14.30 -15.90
N PRO A 257 -14.63 -15.12 -15.21
CA PRO A 257 -14.73 -16.55 -15.54
C PRO A 257 -15.15 -16.83 -16.98
N SER A 258 -16.01 -15.97 -17.57
CA SER A 258 -16.49 -16.12 -18.95
C SER A 258 -15.50 -15.61 -20.00
N LEU A 259 -14.51 -14.80 -19.60
CA LEU A 259 -13.48 -14.22 -20.47
C LEU A 259 -12.17 -15.02 -20.46
N ARG A 260 -11.98 -15.92 -19.49
CA ARG A 260 -10.81 -16.79 -19.44
C ARG A 260 -11.01 -17.96 -20.42
N PRO A 261 -10.06 -18.21 -21.34
CA PRO A 261 -10.12 -19.34 -22.26
C PRO A 261 -10.03 -20.68 -21.55
#